data_AF-A0A933S2W9-F1
#
_entry.id   AF-A0A933S2W9-F1
#
_cell.length_a   1.000
_cell.length_b   1.000
_cell.length_c   1.000
_cell.angle_alpha   90.00
_cell.angle_beta   90.00
_cell.angle_gamma   90.00
#
_symmetry.space_group_name_H-M   'P 1'
#
loop_
_entity.id
_entity.type
_entity.pdbx_description
1 polymer ?
#
loop_
_entity_poly.entity_id
_entity_poly.type
_entity_poly.pdbx_seq_one_letter_code
_entity_poly.pdbx_strand_id
1 'polypeptide(L)'
;MTARLFSLTIGELAQRHPAVAEFLAGARALEAKPDIALGDWIDTLDDDQLGHLGMDRDGVASHLDALVGRLDGVRRAAELPLQSLTLQGGVDKAGRLERLDLTLVPGDVACIVGPTGSGKSRLLADIECLAQGDTPSQRRVLVNGRVLDRAERAAFGGRLIAQLSQNMNFVVDLSVGEFVAMHANCRMVSRPDQAVAEVIACANELAGETFGDDVPLTQLSGGQTRALMIADTAVLSSSPVVLIDEIENAGIDRRRALDLLIAREKITLISTHDPILALMGDRRIVIGGGAVVDVIAPSAAEKANLQALGRIDDELAQLRHRLRRGERIDVLPDALFSQ
;
A
#
# COMPACT_ATOMS: atom_id res chain seq x y z
N MET A 1 -21.13 18.68 -11.27
CA MET A 1 -20.47 17.92 -12.35
C MET A 1 -21.52 17.27 -13.23
N THR A 2 -22.47 16.54 -12.62
CA THR A 2 -23.79 16.12 -13.15
C THR A 2 -24.33 16.91 -14.34
N ALA A 3 -24.67 18.19 -14.20
CA ALA A 3 -25.33 18.96 -15.27
C ALA A 3 -24.49 19.11 -16.56
N ARG A 4 -23.16 19.01 -16.49
CA ARG A 4 -22.27 19.06 -17.68
C ARG A 4 -22.12 17.70 -18.36
N LEU A 5 -22.37 16.63 -17.61
CA LEU A 5 -22.16 15.25 -18.08
C LEU A 5 -23.35 14.81 -18.93
N PHE A 6 -24.56 15.16 -18.50
CA PHE A 6 -25.81 14.89 -19.24
C PHE A 6 -25.95 15.71 -20.54
N SER A 7 -25.16 16.78 -20.70
CA SER A 7 -25.12 17.59 -21.92
C SER A 7 -24.11 17.12 -22.97
N LEU A 8 -23.20 16.19 -22.63
CA LEU A 8 -22.25 15.63 -23.59
C LEU A 8 -22.93 14.55 -24.43
N THR A 9 -22.51 14.42 -25.69
CA THR A 9 -23.05 13.36 -26.55
C THR A 9 -22.50 11.99 -26.17
N ILE A 10 -23.25 10.94 -26.49
CA ILE A 10 -22.82 9.53 -26.30
C ILE A 10 -21.44 9.29 -26.94
N GLY A 11 -21.21 9.81 -28.15
CA GLY A 11 -19.94 9.70 -28.87
C GLY A 11 -18.78 10.42 -28.18
N GLU A 12 -19.01 11.63 -27.65
CA GLU A 12 -18.00 12.38 -26.90
C GLU A 12 -17.64 11.69 -25.58
N LEU A 13 -18.63 11.13 -24.88
CA LEU A 13 -18.42 10.38 -23.64
C LEU A 13 -17.64 9.08 -23.90
N ALA A 14 -18.00 8.35 -24.95
CA ALA A 14 -17.30 7.13 -25.34
C ALA A 14 -15.83 7.38 -25.73
N GLN A 15 -15.54 8.50 -26.42
CA GLN A 15 -14.16 8.90 -26.73
C GLN A 15 -13.37 9.31 -25.48
N ARG A 16 -14.00 10.04 -24.55
CA ARG A 16 -13.33 10.52 -23.33
C ARG A 16 -13.13 9.41 -22.29
N HIS A 17 -14.00 8.41 -22.26
CA HIS A 17 -14.01 7.36 -21.24
C HIS A 17 -14.31 5.98 -21.87
N PRO A 18 -13.28 5.20 -22.25
CA PRO A 18 -13.46 3.88 -22.88
C PRO A 18 -14.32 2.89 -22.07
N ALA A 19 -14.24 2.93 -20.75
CA ALA A 19 -15.07 2.09 -19.87
C ALA A 19 -16.56 2.49 -19.86
N VAL A 20 -16.87 3.77 -20.13
CA VAL A 20 -18.26 4.22 -20.33
C VAL A 20 -18.77 3.72 -21.69
N ALA A 21 -17.89 3.60 -22.69
CA ALA A 21 -18.24 3.02 -23.98
C ALA A 21 -18.65 1.54 -23.87
N GLU A 22 -17.97 0.74 -23.03
CA GLU A 22 -18.39 -0.66 -22.77
C GLU A 22 -19.77 -0.74 -22.11
N PHE A 23 -20.05 0.10 -21.11
CA PHE A 23 -21.38 0.17 -20.49
C PHE A 23 -22.46 0.57 -21.51
N LEU A 24 -22.19 1.60 -22.30
CA LEU A 24 -23.09 2.09 -23.35
C LEU A 24 -23.27 1.07 -24.48
N ALA A 25 -22.25 0.26 -24.79
CA ALA A 25 -22.33 -0.84 -25.75
C ALA A 25 -23.19 -1.99 -25.21
N GLY A 26 -22.99 -2.36 -23.94
CA GLY A 26 -23.83 -3.35 -23.25
C GLY A 26 -25.31 -2.93 -23.17
N ALA A 27 -25.57 -1.62 -23.06
CA ALA A 27 -26.91 -1.04 -23.11
C ALA A 27 -27.42 -0.75 -24.54
N ARG A 28 -26.67 -1.12 -25.60
CA ARG A 28 -26.96 -0.82 -27.02
C ARG A 28 -27.17 0.67 -27.36
N ALA A 29 -26.67 1.58 -26.52
CA ALA A 29 -26.78 3.03 -26.69
C ALA A 29 -25.95 3.54 -27.89
N LEU A 30 -24.77 2.96 -28.09
CA LEU A 30 -23.83 3.33 -29.16
C LEU A 30 -24.31 2.93 -30.56
N GLU A 31 -25.13 1.88 -30.67
CA GLU A 31 -25.70 1.42 -31.94
C GLU A 31 -26.90 2.26 -32.39
N ALA A 32 -27.53 3.00 -31.46
CA ALA A 32 -28.75 3.73 -31.72
C ALA A 32 -28.50 5.18 -32.21
N LYS A 33 -27.77 6.03 -31.46
CA LYS A 33 -27.62 7.47 -31.75
C LYS A 33 -26.39 8.13 -31.05
N PRO A 34 -25.19 8.14 -31.65
CA PRO A 34 -23.98 8.69 -31.02
C PRO A 34 -24.02 10.21 -30.77
N ASP A 35 -24.83 10.94 -31.52
CA ASP A 35 -24.92 12.41 -31.46
C ASP A 35 -25.93 12.94 -30.44
N ILE A 36 -26.70 12.06 -29.79
CA ILE A 36 -27.65 12.45 -28.75
C ILE A 36 -26.92 12.73 -27.44
N ALA A 37 -27.37 13.76 -26.71
CA ALA A 37 -26.91 14.06 -25.36
C ALA A 37 -27.30 12.93 -24.39
N LEU A 38 -26.43 12.62 -23.42
CA LEU A 38 -26.65 11.51 -22.51
C LEU A 38 -27.98 11.61 -21.75
N GLY A 39 -28.39 12.82 -21.33
CA GLY A 39 -29.68 13.04 -20.67
C GLY A 39 -30.86 12.67 -21.56
N ASP A 40 -30.85 13.15 -22.80
CA ASP A 40 -31.91 12.88 -23.78
C ASP A 40 -31.99 11.39 -24.13
N TRP A 41 -30.87 10.67 -24.12
CA TRP A 41 -30.87 9.21 -24.30
C TRP A 41 -31.53 8.47 -23.13
N ILE A 42 -31.21 8.85 -21.89
CA ILE A 42 -31.83 8.26 -20.70
C ILE A 42 -33.36 8.45 -20.73
N ASP A 43 -33.82 9.61 -21.20
CA ASP A 43 -35.25 9.90 -21.36
C ASP A 43 -35.92 9.05 -22.45
N THR A 44 -35.15 8.57 -23.44
CA THR A 44 -35.67 7.69 -24.50
C THR A 44 -35.75 6.21 -24.12
N LEU A 45 -35.22 5.80 -22.97
CA LEU A 45 -35.27 4.41 -22.50
C LEU A 45 -36.70 4.01 -22.14
N ASP A 46 -37.14 2.87 -22.67
CA ASP A 46 -38.41 2.25 -22.31
C ASP A 46 -38.31 1.36 -21.06
N ASP A 47 -39.45 0.90 -20.55
CA ASP A 47 -39.51 0.13 -19.30
C ASP A 47 -38.89 -1.28 -19.44
N ASP A 48 -38.81 -1.84 -20.66
CA ASP A 48 -38.18 -3.14 -20.92
C ASP A 48 -36.64 -3.01 -20.85
N GLN A 49 -36.10 -1.94 -21.44
CA GLN A 49 -34.68 -1.60 -21.36
C GLN A 49 -34.23 -1.27 -19.93
N LEU A 50 -35.05 -0.51 -19.19
CA LEU A 50 -34.79 -0.23 -17.77
C LEU A 50 -34.86 -1.51 -16.91
N GLY A 51 -35.80 -2.41 -17.22
CA GLY A 51 -35.92 -3.72 -16.60
C GLY A 51 -34.68 -4.60 -16.81
N HIS A 52 -34.08 -4.59 -18.00
CA HIS A 52 -32.84 -5.31 -18.30
C HIS A 52 -31.62 -4.76 -17.56
N LEU A 53 -31.58 -3.44 -17.31
CA LEU A 53 -30.53 -2.81 -16.52
C LEU A 53 -30.75 -3.00 -15.01
N GLY A 54 -31.96 -3.38 -14.59
CA GLY A 54 -32.33 -3.52 -13.18
C GLY A 54 -32.32 -2.19 -12.43
N MET A 55 -32.51 -1.07 -13.13
CA MET A 55 -32.45 0.29 -12.58
C MET A 55 -33.59 1.12 -13.16
N ASP A 56 -34.08 2.10 -12.40
CA ASP A 56 -34.95 3.16 -12.93
C ASP A 56 -34.11 4.25 -13.63
N ARG A 57 -34.76 5.21 -14.31
CA ARG A 57 -34.06 6.28 -15.05
C ARG A 57 -33.10 7.07 -14.16
N ASP A 58 -33.54 7.41 -12.95
CA ASP A 58 -32.73 8.13 -11.96
C ASP A 58 -31.53 7.28 -11.49
N GLY A 59 -31.71 5.97 -11.35
CA GLY A 59 -30.68 5.00 -11.05
C GLY A 59 -29.63 4.89 -12.15
N VAL A 60 -30.04 4.86 -13.43
CA VAL A 60 -29.12 4.87 -14.59
C VAL A 60 -28.29 6.17 -14.61
N ALA A 61 -28.95 7.31 -14.45
CA ALA A 61 -28.28 8.62 -14.39
C ALA A 61 -27.26 8.69 -13.24
N SER A 62 -27.65 8.23 -12.05
CA SER A 62 -26.78 8.20 -10.86
C SER A 62 -25.61 7.22 -11.03
N HIS A 63 -25.84 6.07 -11.66
CA HIS A 63 -24.80 5.07 -11.92
C HIS A 63 -23.74 5.63 -12.88
N LEU A 64 -24.16 6.26 -13.97
CA LEU A 64 -23.26 6.85 -14.95
C LEU A 64 -22.45 8.02 -14.37
N ASP A 65 -23.08 8.93 -13.62
CA ASP A 65 -22.36 10.03 -12.95
C ASP A 65 -21.33 9.48 -11.94
N ALA A 66 -21.68 8.44 -11.18
CA ALA A 66 -20.75 7.77 -10.27
C ALA A 66 -19.61 7.05 -11.01
N LEU A 67 -19.89 6.40 -12.13
CA LEU A 67 -18.90 5.72 -12.96
C LEU A 67 -17.91 6.71 -13.55
N VAL A 68 -18.38 7.79 -14.16
CA VAL A 68 -17.51 8.83 -14.73
C VAL A 68 -16.74 9.54 -13.62
N GLY A 69 -17.38 9.86 -12.49
CA GLY A 69 -16.70 10.42 -11.33
C GLY A 69 -15.54 9.55 -10.83
N ARG A 70 -15.73 8.22 -10.78
CA ARG A 70 -14.66 7.26 -10.45
C ARG A 70 -13.55 7.26 -11.50
N LEU A 71 -13.89 7.25 -12.78
CA LEU A 71 -12.91 7.24 -13.87
C LEU A 71 -12.09 8.53 -13.94
N ASP A 72 -12.73 9.68 -13.78
CA ASP A 72 -12.06 10.99 -13.66
C ASP A 72 -11.18 11.05 -12.42
N GLY A 73 -11.68 10.52 -11.29
CA GLY A 73 -10.88 10.36 -10.07
C GLY A 73 -9.64 9.52 -10.32
N VAL A 74 -9.77 8.39 -11.03
CA VAL A 74 -8.66 7.50 -11.40
C VAL A 74 -7.66 8.19 -12.33
N ARG A 75 -8.13 9.01 -13.30
CA ARG A 75 -7.25 9.74 -14.20
C ARG A 75 -6.50 10.86 -13.49
N ARG A 76 -7.20 11.68 -12.70
CA ARG A 76 -6.58 12.70 -11.85
C ARG A 76 -5.60 12.08 -10.85
N ALA A 77 -5.92 10.90 -10.33
CA ALA A 77 -5.05 10.17 -9.43
C ALA A 77 -3.75 9.70 -10.10
N ALA A 78 -3.82 9.27 -11.37
CA ALA A 78 -2.64 8.92 -12.14
C ALA A 78 -1.78 10.15 -12.51
N GLU A 79 -2.38 11.35 -12.59
CA GLU A 79 -1.71 12.61 -12.94
C GLU A 79 -1.19 13.41 -11.73
N LEU A 80 -1.54 13.02 -10.50
CA LEU A 80 -1.14 13.69 -9.27
C LEU A 80 0.00 12.93 -8.58
N PRO A 81 1.28 13.30 -8.83
CA PRO A 81 2.37 12.74 -8.05
C PRO A 81 2.18 13.10 -6.57
N LEU A 82 2.36 12.12 -5.70
CA LEU A 82 2.36 12.35 -4.25
C LEU A 82 3.62 13.16 -3.91
N GLN A 83 3.43 14.38 -3.43
CA GLN A 83 4.49 15.27 -2.94
C GLN A 83 4.59 15.20 -1.42
N SER A 84 3.46 15.02 -0.73
CA SER A 84 3.42 14.94 0.72
C SER A 84 2.18 14.21 1.23
N LEU A 85 2.32 13.48 2.33
CA LEU A 85 1.24 12.89 3.10
C LEU A 85 1.22 13.51 4.50
N THR A 86 0.14 14.20 4.88
CA THR A 86 0.02 14.85 6.19
C THR A 86 -0.98 14.12 7.07
N LEU A 87 -0.56 13.75 8.27
CA LEU A 87 -1.37 13.14 9.32
C LEU A 87 -1.77 14.21 10.33
N GLN A 88 -3.08 14.44 10.46
CA GLN A 88 -3.66 15.32 11.47
C GLN A 88 -4.36 14.50 12.55
N GLY A 89 -4.12 14.90 13.81
CA GLY A 89 -4.65 14.23 14.99
C GLY A 89 -6.17 14.27 15.08
N GLY A 90 -6.73 13.26 15.72
CA GLY A 90 -8.14 13.19 16.06
C GLY A 90 -8.33 13.03 17.56
N VAL A 91 -8.72 11.84 18.00
CA VAL A 91 -8.97 11.50 19.41
C VAL A 91 -8.38 10.14 19.79
N ASP A 92 -8.02 10.00 21.07
CA ASP A 92 -7.59 8.74 21.66
C ASP A 92 -8.78 7.83 22.05
N LYS A 93 -8.50 6.64 22.61
CA LYS A 93 -9.56 5.69 23.03
C LYS A 93 -10.47 6.24 24.14
N ALA A 94 -10.03 7.25 24.89
CA ALA A 94 -10.79 7.90 25.95
C ALA A 94 -11.49 9.18 25.45
N GLY A 95 -11.45 9.48 24.15
CA GLY A 95 -12.03 10.67 23.55
C GLY A 95 -11.25 11.96 23.82
N ARG A 96 -9.99 11.87 24.28
CA ARG A 96 -9.13 13.05 24.45
C ARG A 96 -8.49 13.44 23.13
N LEU A 97 -8.31 14.75 22.92
CA LEU A 97 -7.73 15.29 21.70
C LEU A 97 -6.29 14.79 21.50
N GLU A 98 -6.03 14.25 20.32
CA GLU A 98 -4.69 13.92 19.82
C GLU A 98 -4.10 15.14 19.10
N ARG A 99 -2.94 15.61 19.56
CA ARG A 99 -2.23 16.73 18.93
C ARG A 99 -1.15 16.20 18.01
N LEU A 100 -1.53 15.91 16.77
CA LEU A 100 -0.63 15.46 15.71
C LEU A 100 -0.76 16.36 14.50
N ASP A 101 0.38 16.81 13.98
CA ASP A 101 0.49 17.44 12.67
C ASP A 101 1.84 17.00 12.08
N LEU A 102 1.85 15.87 11.38
CA LEU A 102 3.04 15.24 10.83
C LEU A 102 2.92 15.17 9.32
N THR A 103 3.85 15.83 8.62
CA THR A 103 3.97 15.70 7.16
C THR A 103 5.14 14.81 6.81
N LEU A 104 4.89 13.82 5.96
CA LEU A 104 5.87 12.91 5.37
C LEU A 104 6.00 13.21 3.87
N VAL A 105 7.20 13.10 3.33
CA VAL A 105 7.50 13.28 1.91
C VAL A 105 8.13 12.03 1.31
N PRO A 106 8.04 11.80 -0.02
CA PRO A 106 8.70 10.69 -0.69
C PRO A 106 10.16 10.51 -0.24
N GLY A 107 10.51 9.28 0.15
CA GLY A 107 11.81 8.95 0.75
C GLY A 107 11.83 8.91 2.28
N ASP A 108 10.85 9.51 2.97
CA ASP A 108 10.77 9.45 4.43
C ASP A 108 10.42 8.04 4.92
N VAL A 109 11.16 7.59 5.94
CA VAL A 109 10.86 6.36 6.69
C VAL A 109 10.42 6.69 8.11
N ALA A 110 9.19 6.31 8.46
CA ALA A 110 8.64 6.49 9.80
C ALA A 110 8.34 5.14 10.47
N CYS A 111 8.95 4.88 11.62
CA CYS A 111 8.68 3.69 12.42
C CYS A 111 7.60 3.98 13.46
N ILE A 112 6.54 3.18 13.50
CA ILE A 112 5.46 3.27 14.46
C ILE A 112 5.75 2.28 15.60
N VAL A 113 5.91 2.80 16.81
CA VAL A 113 6.24 2.02 17.99
C VAL A 113 5.21 2.21 19.10
N GLY A 114 5.09 1.20 19.96
CA GLY A 114 4.23 1.25 21.14
C GLY A 114 3.77 -0.14 21.57
N PRO A 115 3.27 -0.27 22.81
CA PRO A 115 2.82 -1.55 23.36
C PRO A 115 1.76 -2.23 22.50
N THR A 116 1.60 -3.55 22.65
CA THR A 116 0.52 -4.29 21.99
C THR A 116 -0.83 -3.70 22.38
N GLY A 117 -1.71 -3.52 21.39
CA GLY A 117 -3.03 -2.89 21.61
C GLY A 117 -3.01 -1.37 21.81
N SER A 118 -1.85 -0.69 21.68
CA SER A 118 -1.77 0.77 21.80
C SER A 118 -2.48 1.52 20.69
N GLY A 119 -2.66 0.91 19.51
CA GLY A 119 -3.33 1.53 18.35
C GLY A 119 -2.51 1.62 17.07
N LYS A 120 -1.34 0.97 16.97
CA LYS A 120 -0.47 1.00 15.77
C LYS A 120 -1.20 0.60 14.49
N SER A 121 -1.83 -0.58 14.47
CA SER A 121 -2.61 -1.03 13.29
C SER A 121 -3.83 -0.15 13.01
N ARG A 122 -4.36 0.57 14.02
CA ARG A 122 -5.40 1.58 13.78
C ARG A 122 -4.85 2.79 13.04
N LEU A 123 -3.65 3.26 13.40
CA LEU A 123 -3.00 4.34 12.65
C LEU A 123 -2.73 3.91 11.20
N LEU A 124 -2.20 2.69 10.99
CA LEU A 124 -2.01 2.17 9.63
C LEU A 124 -3.32 2.12 8.84
N ALA A 125 -4.40 1.61 9.44
CA ALA A 125 -5.71 1.58 8.79
C ALA A 125 -6.28 2.98 8.50
N ASP A 126 -6.07 3.96 9.39
CA ASP A 126 -6.47 5.35 9.15
C ASP A 126 -5.72 5.94 7.94
N ILE A 127 -4.45 5.58 7.77
CA ILE A 127 -3.64 5.98 6.61
C ILE A 127 -4.12 5.27 5.35
N GLU A 128 -4.24 3.94 5.39
CA GLU A 128 -4.71 3.08 4.29
C GLU A 128 -6.03 3.60 3.68
N CYS A 129 -7.00 3.93 4.52
CA CYS A 129 -8.29 4.42 4.06
C CYS A 129 -8.33 5.94 3.79
N LEU A 130 -7.21 6.65 3.94
CA LEU A 130 -7.10 8.11 3.83
C LEU A 130 -8.17 8.81 4.68
N ALA A 131 -8.18 8.54 5.99
CA ALA A 131 -9.20 8.98 6.94
C ALA A 131 -9.50 10.48 6.83
N GLN A 132 -10.76 10.88 7.00
CA GLN A 132 -11.21 12.29 6.88
C GLN A 132 -12.02 12.73 8.10
N GLY A 133 -11.71 12.19 9.27
CA GLY A 133 -12.47 12.38 10.51
C GLY A 133 -13.67 11.44 10.65
N ASP A 134 -13.77 10.45 9.77
CA ASP A 134 -14.87 9.48 9.67
C ASP A 134 -14.53 8.09 10.26
N THR A 135 -13.31 7.93 10.77
CA THR A 135 -12.89 6.72 11.48
C THR A 135 -13.06 6.90 13.00
N PRO A 136 -13.04 5.81 13.80
CA PRO A 136 -13.13 5.89 15.26
C PRO A 136 -12.07 6.78 15.93
N SER A 137 -10.90 6.95 15.31
CA SER A 137 -9.85 7.85 15.80
C SER A 137 -10.08 9.31 15.39
N GLN A 138 -11.01 9.57 14.46
CA GLN A 138 -11.31 10.90 13.90
C GLN A 138 -10.08 11.62 13.29
N ARG A 139 -9.04 10.87 12.94
CA ARG A 139 -7.86 11.42 12.26
C ARG A 139 -8.19 11.89 10.85
N ARG A 140 -7.37 12.79 10.34
CA ARG A 140 -7.43 13.24 8.95
C ARG A 140 -6.10 13.00 8.25
N VAL A 141 -6.16 12.49 7.04
CA VAL A 141 -5.02 12.21 6.18
C VAL A 141 -5.18 13.07 4.93
N LEU A 142 -4.21 13.95 4.71
CA LEU A 142 -4.21 14.89 3.61
C LEU A 142 -3.16 14.46 2.60
N VAL A 143 -3.53 14.53 1.31
CA VAL A 143 -2.65 14.24 0.19
C VAL A 143 -2.29 15.57 -0.45
N ASN A 144 -1.00 15.89 -0.54
CA ASN A 144 -0.50 17.17 -1.04
C ASN A 144 -1.15 18.39 -0.34
N GLY A 145 -1.32 18.29 0.98
CA GLY A 145 -1.90 19.36 1.82
C GLY A 145 -3.41 19.56 1.69
N ARG A 146 -4.12 18.72 0.94
CA ARG A 146 -5.58 18.82 0.78
C ARG A 146 -6.31 17.54 1.18
N VAL A 147 -7.56 17.71 1.59
CA VAL A 147 -8.51 16.62 1.75
C VAL A 147 -9.01 16.23 0.36
N LEU A 148 -8.95 14.94 0.05
CA LEU A 148 -9.48 14.40 -1.22
C LEU A 148 -11.01 14.41 -1.19
N ASP A 149 -11.66 14.64 -2.32
CA ASP A 149 -13.10 14.39 -2.39
C ASP A 149 -13.42 12.88 -2.37
N ARG A 150 -14.70 12.52 -2.32
CA ARG A 150 -15.13 11.11 -2.23
C ARG A 150 -14.69 10.27 -3.43
N ALA A 151 -14.74 10.85 -4.64
CA ALA A 151 -14.40 10.14 -5.87
C ALA A 151 -12.88 9.95 -5.98
N GLU A 152 -12.12 11.00 -5.63
CA GLU A 152 -10.67 10.94 -5.52
C GLU A 152 -10.23 9.93 -4.47
N ARG A 153 -10.76 10.00 -3.24
CA ARG A 153 -10.43 9.05 -2.16
C ARG A 153 -10.69 7.60 -2.57
N ALA A 154 -11.82 7.33 -3.24
CA ALA A 154 -12.13 5.99 -3.75
C ALA A 154 -11.17 5.53 -4.87
N ALA A 155 -10.77 6.45 -5.76
CA ALA A 155 -9.83 6.15 -6.84
C ALA A 155 -8.40 5.95 -6.34
N PHE A 156 -7.98 6.73 -5.34
CA PHE A 156 -6.65 6.72 -4.76
C PHE A 156 -6.44 5.60 -3.72
N GLY A 157 -7.47 5.21 -2.97
CA GLY A 157 -7.35 4.23 -1.88
C GLY A 157 -6.74 2.88 -2.31
N GLY A 158 -6.92 2.46 -3.56
CA GLY A 158 -6.31 1.24 -4.10
C GLY A 158 -4.95 1.43 -4.80
N ARG A 159 -4.48 2.67 -4.97
CA ARG A 159 -3.28 2.99 -5.79
C ARG A 159 -2.22 3.83 -5.09
N LEU A 160 -2.57 4.61 -4.06
CA LEU A 160 -1.59 5.42 -3.33
C LEU A 160 -0.81 4.60 -2.31
N ILE A 161 -1.47 3.61 -1.71
CA ILE A 161 -1.01 2.93 -0.53
C ILE A 161 -0.89 1.45 -0.85
N ALA A 162 0.29 0.89 -0.65
CA ALA A 162 0.51 -0.55 -0.60
C ALA A 162 0.64 -0.96 0.86
N GLN A 163 -0.04 -2.02 1.27
CA GLN A 163 0.04 -2.53 2.63
C GLN A 163 0.56 -3.96 2.66
N LEU A 164 1.58 -4.19 3.49
CA LEU A 164 2.08 -5.50 3.85
C LEU A 164 1.60 -5.83 5.27
N SER A 165 0.63 -6.74 5.35
CA SER A 165 0.02 -7.16 6.61
C SER A 165 0.83 -8.26 7.32
N GLN A 166 0.70 -8.35 8.64
CA GLN A 166 1.41 -9.32 9.48
C GLN A 166 1.20 -10.79 9.05
N ASN A 167 -0.05 -11.15 8.73
CA ASN A 167 -0.44 -12.50 8.33
C ASN A 167 -0.71 -12.54 6.82
N MET A 168 0.08 -13.33 6.09
CA MET A 168 -0.08 -13.54 4.65
C MET A 168 -0.24 -15.03 4.39
N ASN A 169 -1.46 -15.43 4.06
CA ASN A 169 -1.77 -16.81 3.67
C ASN A 169 -2.12 -16.79 2.18
N PHE A 170 -1.33 -17.50 1.37
CA PHE A 170 -1.68 -17.73 -0.02
C PHE A 170 -2.68 -18.88 -0.10
N VAL A 171 -3.83 -18.61 -0.72
CA VAL A 171 -4.86 -19.62 -1.03
C VAL A 171 -4.98 -19.71 -2.56
N VAL A 172 -3.83 -19.75 -3.24
CA VAL A 172 -3.72 -19.78 -4.70
C VAL A 172 -2.72 -20.85 -5.10
N ASP A 173 -3.07 -21.64 -6.12
CA ASP A 173 -2.21 -22.67 -6.70
C ASP A 173 -1.47 -22.08 -7.91
N LEU A 174 -0.49 -21.22 -7.61
CA LEU A 174 0.35 -20.56 -8.58
C LEU A 174 1.82 -20.78 -8.23
N SER A 175 2.66 -20.85 -9.24
CA SER A 175 4.11 -20.70 -9.07
C SER A 175 4.48 -19.26 -8.73
N VAL A 176 5.67 -19.08 -8.14
CA VAL A 176 6.25 -17.76 -7.84
C VAL A 176 6.26 -16.87 -9.09
N GLY A 177 6.72 -17.40 -10.22
CA GLY A 177 6.81 -16.66 -11.48
C GLY A 177 5.45 -16.21 -11.98
N GLU A 178 4.45 -17.10 -11.98
CA GLU A 178 3.08 -16.78 -12.41
C GLU A 178 2.45 -15.71 -11.52
N PHE A 179 2.66 -15.79 -10.21
CA PHE A 179 2.17 -14.80 -9.26
C PHE A 179 2.75 -13.40 -9.50
N VAL A 180 4.08 -13.32 -9.64
CA VAL A 180 4.76 -12.05 -9.89
C VAL A 180 4.42 -11.51 -11.29
N ALA A 181 4.30 -12.38 -12.30
CA ALA A 181 3.88 -12.00 -13.64
C ALA A 181 2.44 -11.46 -13.65
N MET A 182 1.53 -12.08 -12.91
CA MET A 182 0.16 -11.57 -12.71
C MET A 182 0.21 -10.15 -12.11
N HIS A 183 1.02 -9.93 -11.07
CA HIS A 183 1.18 -8.62 -10.46
C HIS A 183 1.75 -7.56 -11.41
N ALA A 184 2.75 -7.93 -12.22
CA ALA A 184 3.35 -7.06 -13.23
C ALA A 184 2.35 -6.69 -14.33
N ASN A 185 1.56 -7.67 -14.79
CA ASN A 185 0.52 -7.48 -15.81
C ASN A 185 -0.63 -6.60 -15.30
N CYS A 186 -1.13 -6.84 -14.08
CA CYS A 186 -2.15 -6.00 -13.46
C CYS A 186 -1.70 -4.53 -13.32
N ARG A 187 -0.39 -4.29 -13.24
CA ARG A 187 0.21 -2.96 -13.14
C ARG A 187 0.72 -2.41 -14.47
N MET A 188 0.47 -3.12 -15.58
CA MET A 188 0.84 -2.72 -16.93
C MET A 188 2.35 -2.42 -17.09
N VAL A 189 3.20 -3.18 -16.39
CA VAL A 189 4.65 -3.03 -16.46
C VAL A 189 5.13 -3.37 -17.87
N SER A 190 6.00 -2.53 -18.46
CA SER A 190 6.37 -2.66 -19.88
C SER A 190 7.18 -3.91 -20.21
N ARG A 191 7.86 -4.51 -19.24
CA ARG A 191 8.72 -5.70 -19.40
C ARG A 191 8.48 -6.68 -18.24
N PRO A 192 7.36 -7.41 -18.25
CA PRO A 192 6.95 -8.25 -17.13
C PRO A 192 8.01 -9.32 -16.79
N ASP A 193 8.60 -9.99 -17.79
CA ASP A 193 9.61 -11.03 -17.56
C ASP A 193 10.87 -10.51 -16.85
N GLN A 194 11.32 -9.29 -17.20
CA GLN A 194 12.46 -8.66 -16.53
C GLN A 194 12.13 -8.31 -15.08
N ALA A 195 10.90 -7.83 -14.84
CA ALA A 195 10.44 -7.47 -13.52
C ALA A 195 10.25 -8.70 -12.62
N VAL A 196 9.81 -9.84 -13.19
CA VAL A 196 9.74 -11.14 -12.49
C VAL A 196 11.13 -11.57 -12.03
N ALA A 197 12.12 -11.54 -12.93
CA ALA A 197 13.49 -11.90 -12.59
C ALA A 197 14.08 -10.98 -11.50
N GLU A 198 13.83 -9.67 -11.58
CA GLU A 198 14.27 -8.69 -10.59
C GLU A 198 13.65 -8.94 -9.21
N VAL A 199 12.32 -9.14 -9.14
CA VAL A 199 11.61 -9.45 -7.89
C VAL A 199 12.16 -10.70 -7.23
N ILE A 200 12.33 -11.79 -8.00
CA ILE A 200 12.82 -13.07 -7.46
C ILE A 200 14.27 -12.94 -6.98
N ALA A 201 15.12 -12.21 -7.71
CA ALA A 201 16.48 -11.93 -7.28
C ALA A 201 16.52 -11.17 -5.95
N CYS A 202 15.77 -10.07 -5.84
CA CYS A 202 15.66 -9.32 -4.58
C CYS A 202 15.09 -10.20 -3.45
N ALA A 203 14.07 -11.00 -3.72
CA ALA A 203 13.46 -11.87 -2.71
C ALA A 203 14.45 -12.92 -2.18
N ASN A 204 15.25 -13.53 -3.06
CA ASN A 204 16.30 -14.47 -2.69
C ASN A 204 17.39 -13.80 -1.84
N GLU A 205 17.78 -12.56 -2.18
CA GLU A 205 18.74 -11.78 -1.40
C GLU A 205 18.21 -11.41 0.00
N LEU A 206 16.91 -11.12 0.12
CA LEU A 206 16.25 -10.81 1.39
C LEU A 206 16.05 -12.05 2.26
N ALA A 207 15.70 -13.18 1.65
CA ALA A 207 15.50 -14.45 2.35
C ALA A 207 16.82 -15.09 2.78
N GLY A 208 17.92 -14.81 2.07
CA GLY A 208 19.22 -15.48 2.26
C GLY A 208 19.25 -16.93 1.74
N GLU A 209 18.19 -17.37 1.08
CA GLU A 209 17.99 -18.70 0.51
C GLU A 209 17.36 -18.54 -0.87
N THR A 210 17.77 -19.39 -1.82
CA THR A 210 17.31 -19.30 -3.22
C THR A 210 16.09 -20.16 -3.48
N PHE A 211 15.10 -19.62 -4.17
CA PHE A 211 14.00 -20.34 -4.81
C PHE A 211 13.83 -19.91 -6.28
N GLY A 212 13.27 -20.81 -7.07
CA GLY A 212 13.00 -20.61 -8.50
C GLY A 212 11.63 -19.99 -8.77
N ASP A 213 11.40 -19.60 -10.02
CA ASP A 213 10.12 -19.10 -10.51
C ASP A 213 9.06 -20.20 -10.64
N ASP A 214 9.48 -21.45 -10.86
CA ASP A 214 8.65 -22.64 -10.98
C ASP A 214 8.10 -23.19 -9.64
N VAL A 215 8.64 -22.70 -8.51
CA VAL A 215 8.27 -23.17 -7.18
C VAL A 215 6.83 -22.74 -6.84
N PRO A 216 5.95 -23.66 -6.40
CA PRO A 216 4.61 -23.29 -5.93
C PRO A 216 4.68 -22.38 -4.70
N LEU A 217 3.84 -21.33 -4.66
CA LEU A 217 3.79 -20.38 -3.54
C LEU A 217 3.57 -21.06 -2.16
N THR A 218 2.80 -22.15 -2.15
CA THR A 218 2.48 -22.93 -0.95
C THR A 218 3.66 -23.72 -0.40
N GLN A 219 4.75 -23.88 -1.17
CA GLN A 219 5.98 -24.55 -0.75
C GLN A 219 7.03 -23.58 -0.18
N LEU A 220 6.82 -22.27 -0.33
CA LEU A 220 7.72 -21.28 0.25
C LEU A 220 7.65 -21.32 1.78
N SER A 221 8.80 -21.17 2.43
CA SER A 221 8.83 -20.90 3.86
C SER A 221 8.21 -19.53 4.16
N GLY A 222 7.73 -19.31 5.39
CA GLY A 222 7.17 -18.01 5.78
C GLY A 222 8.14 -16.84 5.57
N GLY A 223 9.45 -17.07 5.68
CA GLY A 223 10.49 -16.09 5.39
C GLY A 223 10.59 -15.77 3.89
N GLN A 224 10.61 -16.81 3.05
CA GLN A 224 10.63 -16.65 1.58
C GLN A 224 9.36 -15.96 1.08
N THR A 225 8.19 -16.35 1.57
CA THR A 225 6.91 -15.69 1.28
C THR A 225 6.96 -14.19 1.59
N ARG A 226 7.48 -13.81 2.76
CA ARG A 226 7.55 -12.39 3.13
C ARG A 226 8.59 -11.63 2.31
N ALA A 227 9.75 -12.23 2.08
CA ALA A 227 10.78 -11.67 1.21
C ALA A 227 10.25 -11.41 -0.22
N LEU A 228 9.52 -12.38 -0.78
CA LEU A 228 8.88 -12.26 -2.09
C LEU A 228 7.92 -11.07 -2.14
N MET A 229 7.09 -10.90 -1.10
CA MET A 229 6.07 -9.85 -1.08
C MET A 229 6.64 -8.47 -0.80
N ILE A 230 7.72 -8.37 -0.03
CA ILE A 230 8.49 -7.13 0.12
C ILE A 230 9.14 -6.76 -1.22
N ALA A 231 9.78 -7.71 -1.89
CA ALA A 231 10.40 -7.49 -3.20
C ALA A 231 9.35 -7.09 -4.26
N ASP A 232 8.22 -7.81 -4.33
CA ASP A 232 7.07 -7.50 -5.18
C ASP A 232 6.56 -6.07 -4.91
N THR A 233 6.38 -5.71 -3.64
CA THR A 233 5.92 -4.36 -3.27
C THR A 233 6.95 -3.29 -3.60
N ALA A 234 8.24 -3.55 -3.39
CA ALA A 234 9.29 -2.58 -3.68
C ALA A 234 9.44 -2.35 -5.19
N VAL A 235 9.48 -3.43 -5.98
CA VAL A 235 9.80 -3.41 -7.41
C VAL A 235 8.57 -3.14 -8.27
N LEU A 236 7.45 -3.82 -8.01
CA LEU A 236 6.27 -3.76 -8.86
C LEU A 236 5.23 -2.72 -8.40
N SER A 237 5.15 -2.42 -7.10
CA SER A 237 4.13 -1.46 -6.64
C SER A 237 4.43 -0.05 -7.15
N SER A 238 3.47 0.56 -7.82
CA SER A 238 3.48 1.99 -8.18
C SER A 238 3.01 2.89 -7.03
N SER A 239 2.55 2.31 -5.91
CA SER A 239 2.08 3.07 -4.75
C SER A 239 3.25 3.87 -4.13
N PRO A 240 3.13 5.20 -4.03
CA PRO A 240 4.14 6.05 -3.42
C PRO A 240 4.18 5.95 -1.88
N VAL A 241 3.18 5.34 -1.25
CA VAL A 241 3.16 5.05 0.19
C VAL A 241 3.17 3.54 0.40
N VAL A 242 4.03 3.07 1.30
CA VAL A 242 4.10 1.68 1.74
C VAL A 242 3.87 1.62 3.24
N LEU A 243 2.87 0.84 3.65
CA LEU A 243 2.56 0.54 5.03
C LEU A 243 2.99 -0.89 5.32
N ILE A 244 3.68 -1.09 6.43
CA ILE A 244 4.15 -2.42 6.81
C ILE A 244 3.82 -2.67 8.27
N ASP A 245 3.10 -3.77 8.52
CA ASP A 245 2.79 -4.24 9.87
C ASP A 245 3.69 -5.43 10.21
N GLU A 246 4.71 -5.19 11.04
CA GLU A 246 5.66 -6.17 11.61
C GLU A 246 6.43 -7.04 10.60
N ILE A 247 7.64 -6.59 10.20
CA ILE A 247 8.52 -7.39 9.32
C ILE A 247 9.42 -8.37 10.07
N GLU A 248 9.72 -8.11 11.35
CA GLU A 248 10.78 -8.77 12.11
C GLU A 248 10.59 -10.28 12.33
N ASN A 249 9.35 -10.77 12.29
CA ASN A 249 9.02 -12.17 12.60
C ASN A 249 9.34 -13.18 11.45
N ALA A 250 9.87 -12.74 10.31
CA ALA A 250 10.04 -13.59 9.12
C ALA A 250 11.42 -14.23 8.95
N GLY A 251 12.41 -13.87 9.77
CA GLY A 251 13.78 -14.38 9.58
C GLY A 251 14.44 -13.93 8.27
N ILE A 252 13.99 -12.79 7.72
CA ILE A 252 14.56 -12.10 6.55
C ILE A 252 15.57 -11.04 7.00
N ASP A 253 16.42 -10.59 6.07
CA ASP A 253 17.30 -9.45 6.30
C ASP A 253 16.49 -8.14 6.35
N ARG A 254 16.16 -7.73 7.58
CA ARG A 254 15.39 -6.52 7.92
C ARG A 254 16.03 -5.24 7.38
N ARG A 255 17.37 -5.14 7.39
CA ARG A 255 18.07 -3.92 6.95
C ARG A 255 17.97 -3.77 5.45
N ARG A 256 18.28 -4.85 4.73
CA ARG A 256 18.14 -4.89 3.27
C ARG A 256 16.71 -4.66 2.80
N ALA A 257 15.73 -5.21 3.52
CA ALA A 257 14.31 -5.00 3.21
C ALA A 257 13.96 -3.50 3.27
N LEU A 258 14.44 -2.80 4.30
CA LEU A 258 14.25 -1.37 4.43
C LEU A 258 15.02 -0.58 3.36
N ASP A 259 16.29 -0.91 3.11
CA ASP A 259 17.11 -0.25 2.08
C ASP A 259 16.48 -0.36 0.69
N LEU A 260 15.90 -1.53 0.36
CA LEU A 260 15.19 -1.76 -0.89
C LEU A 260 13.97 -0.84 -1.05
N LEU A 261 13.25 -0.56 0.05
CA LEU A 261 12.09 0.33 0.06
C LEU A 261 12.51 1.81 -0.02
N ILE A 262 13.58 2.19 0.68
CA ILE A 262 14.16 3.53 0.64
C ILE A 262 14.66 3.88 -0.77
N ALA A 263 15.36 2.95 -1.41
CA ALA A 263 15.93 3.14 -2.74
C ALA A 263 14.89 3.46 -3.83
N ARG A 264 13.61 3.26 -3.55
CA ARG A 264 12.49 3.54 -4.47
C ARG A 264 11.80 4.87 -4.17
N GLU A 265 12.35 5.70 -3.28
CA GLU A 265 11.84 7.03 -2.88
C GLU A 265 10.38 7.01 -2.41
N LYS A 266 9.94 5.93 -1.77
CA LYS A 266 8.55 5.79 -1.27
C LYS A 266 8.45 6.32 0.16
N ILE A 267 7.29 6.88 0.53
CA ILE A 267 6.95 7.12 1.93
C ILE A 267 6.71 5.78 2.60
N THR A 268 7.53 5.42 3.58
CA THR A 268 7.46 4.10 4.21
C THR A 268 7.09 4.22 5.69
N LEU A 269 5.97 3.62 6.10
CA LEU A 269 5.58 3.52 7.50
C LEU A 269 5.64 2.07 7.98
N ILE A 270 6.38 1.84 9.06
CA ILE A 270 6.63 0.48 9.57
C ILE A 270 6.21 0.38 11.03
N SER A 271 5.17 -0.38 11.32
CA SER A 271 4.84 -0.82 12.68
C SER A 271 5.82 -1.92 13.08
N THR A 272 6.55 -1.72 14.17
CA THR A 272 7.58 -2.67 14.62
C THR A 272 7.79 -2.62 16.13
N HIS A 273 8.22 -3.76 16.66
CA HIS A 273 8.73 -3.96 18.01
C HIS A 273 10.26 -4.16 18.02
N ASP A 274 10.88 -4.21 16.85
CA ASP A 274 12.31 -4.42 16.67
C ASP A 274 13.09 -3.11 16.90
N PRO A 275 14.06 -3.09 17.83
CA PRO A 275 14.82 -1.89 18.15
C PRO A 275 15.71 -1.42 17.00
N ILE A 276 16.23 -2.32 16.17
CA ILE A 276 17.09 -1.97 15.03
C ILE A 276 16.25 -1.24 14.01
N LEU A 277 15.10 -1.80 13.62
CA LEU A 277 14.19 -1.16 12.66
C LEU A 277 13.69 0.20 13.19
N ALA A 278 13.27 0.26 14.45
CA ALA A 278 12.80 1.49 15.09
C ALA A 278 13.86 2.60 15.15
N LEU A 279 15.15 2.26 15.07
CA LEU A 279 16.27 3.21 15.06
C LEU A 279 16.78 3.53 13.64
N MET A 280 16.47 2.69 12.65
CA MET A 280 16.84 2.92 11.25
C MET A 280 15.97 3.97 10.57
N GLY A 281 14.70 4.11 10.99
CA GLY A 281 13.80 5.11 10.41
C GLY A 281 14.20 6.56 10.74
N ASP A 282 13.84 7.49 9.85
CA ASP A 282 14.07 8.93 10.03
C ASP A 282 13.25 9.53 11.16
N ARG A 283 12.09 8.92 11.45
CA ARG A 283 11.23 9.31 12.57
C ARG A 283 10.64 8.09 13.26
N ARG A 284 10.38 8.23 14.55
CA ARG A 284 9.71 7.25 15.39
C ARG A 284 8.41 7.84 15.94
N ILE A 285 7.29 7.37 15.40
CA ILE A 285 5.94 7.73 15.82
C ILE A 285 5.57 6.86 17.02
N VAL A 286 5.45 7.45 18.20
CA VAL A 286 5.15 6.75 19.43
C VAL A 286 3.64 6.75 19.66
N ILE A 287 3.04 5.56 19.76
CA ILE A 287 1.60 5.38 20.00
C ILE A 287 1.35 4.94 21.45
N GLY A 288 0.43 5.63 22.13
CA GLY A 288 -0.07 5.30 23.45
C GLY A 288 -1.55 5.59 23.60
N GLY A 289 -2.32 4.69 24.22
CA GLY A 289 -3.74 4.93 24.52
C GLY A 289 -4.67 5.16 23.32
N GLY A 290 -4.25 4.80 22.10
CA GLY A 290 -4.99 5.02 20.85
C GLY A 290 -4.53 6.24 20.04
N ALA A 291 -3.63 7.06 20.58
CA ALA A 291 -3.14 8.29 19.96
C ALA A 291 -1.62 8.28 19.76
N VAL A 292 -1.14 9.10 18.82
CA VAL A 292 0.27 9.48 18.74
C VAL A 292 0.57 10.37 19.94
N VAL A 293 1.49 9.94 20.78
CA VAL A 293 1.93 10.66 21.98
C VAL A 293 3.17 11.49 21.72
N ASP A 294 4.02 11.07 20.78
CA ASP A 294 5.25 11.77 20.42
C ASP A 294 5.74 11.36 19.01
N VAL A 295 6.55 12.22 18.40
CA VAL A 295 7.25 11.94 17.13
C VAL A 295 8.72 12.30 17.30
N ILE A 296 9.56 11.28 17.41
CA ILE A 296 10.98 11.43 17.78
C ILE A 296 11.84 11.29 16.53
N ALA A 297 12.75 12.23 16.29
CA ALA A 297 13.83 12.05 15.31
C ALA A 297 15.04 11.39 16.01
N PRO A 298 15.76 10.45 15.34
CA PRO A 298 16.87 9.75 15.94
C PRO A 298 18.03 10.71 16.23
N SER A 299 18.50 10.69 17.48
CA SER A 299 19.67 11.46 17.92
C SER A 299 20.99 10.89 17.37
N ALA A 300 22.06 11.69 17.41
CA ALA A 300 23.40 11.19 17.04
C ALA A 300 23.85 10.00 17.90
N ALA A 301 23.49 10.00 19.18
CA ALA A 301 23.77 8.89 20.08
C ALA A 301 22.99 7.63 19.70
N GLU A 302 21.70 7.76 19.35
CA GLU A 302 20.90 6.63 18.85
C GLU A 302 21.47 6.04 17.55
N LYS A 303 21.94 6.89 16.63
CA LYS A 303 22.60 6.43 15.39
C LYS A 303 23.90 5.67 15.67
N ALA A 304 24.70 6.11 16.64
CA ALA A 304 25.89 5.38 17.07
C ALA A 304 25.52 4.03 17.72
N ASN A 305 24.49 4.02 18.57
CA ASN A 305 24.00 2.79 19.21
C ASN A 305 23.42 1.79 18.21
N LEU A 306 22.77 2.26 17.14
CA LEU A 306 22.29 1.39 16.05
C LEU A 306 23.44 0.58 15.43
N GLN A 307 24.62 1.17 15.25
CA GLN A 307 25.79 0.44 14.72
C GLN A 307 26.25 -0.67 15.68
N ALA A 308 26.23 -0.41 16.98
CA ALA A 308 26.55 -1.43 17.99
C ALA A 308 25.51 -2.55 18.03
N LEU A 309 24.22 -2.19 18.03
CA LEU A 309 23.11 -3.15 17.96
C LEU A 309 23.18 -3.99 16.69
N GLY A 310 23.56 -3.39 15.57
CA GLY A 310 23.72 -4.09 14.30
C GLY A 310 24.80 -5.17 14.36
N ARG A 311 25.97 -4.86 14.95
CA ARG A 311 27.05 -5.85 15.15
C ARG A 311 26.58 -7.04 15.99
N ILE A 312 25.87 -6.78 17.09
CA ILE A 312 25.33 -7.84 17.96
C ILE A 312 24.33 -8.72 17.20
N ASP A 313 23.45 -8.11 16.42
CA ASP A 313 22.45 -8.83 15.64
C ASP A 313 23.06 -9.70 14.53
N ASP A 314 24.14 -9.23 13.89
CA ASP A 314 24.87 -9.98 12.87
C ASP A 314 25.55 -11.22 13.48
N GLU A 315 26.19 -11.07 14.65
CA GLU A 315 26.76 -12.20 15.41
C GLU A 315 25.68 -13.21 15.84
N LEU A 316 24.53 -12.73 16.34
CA LEU A 316 23.40 -13.59 16.68
C LEU A 316 22.84 -14.32 15.45
N ALA A 317 22.80 -13.67 14.29
CA ALA A 317 22.41 -14.29 13.04
C ALA A 317 23.37 -15.42 12.63
N GLN A 318 24.68 -15.20 12.73
CA GLN A 318 25.68 -16.23 12.46
C GLN A 318 25.54 -17.43 13.41
N LEU A 319 25.34 -17.19 14.70
CA LEU A 319 25.10 -18.28 15.66
C LEU A 319 23.84 -19.08 15.33
N ARG A 320 22.75 -18.41 14.93
CA ARG A 320 21.53 -19.09 14.44
C ARG A 320 21.82 -19.98 13.22
N HIS A 321 22.61 -19.49 12.25
CA HIS A 321 22.99 -20.29 11.08
C HIS A 321 23.84 -21.52 11.45
N ARG A 322 24.82 -21.37 12.34
CA ARG A 322 25.64 -22.48 12.83
C ARG A 322 24.80 -23.55 13.52
N LEU A 323 23.87 -23.15 14.39
CA LEU A 323 22.91 -24.07 15.02
C LEU A 323 22.04 -24.79 14.00
N ARG A 324 21.52 -24.10 12.97
CA ARG A 324 20.72 -24.72 11.90
C ARG A 324 21.50 -25.79 11.12
N ARG A 325 22.84 -25.68 11.04
CA ARG A 325 23.73 -26.68 10.43
C ARG A 325 24.10 -27.82 11.40
N GLY A 326 23.62 -27.79 12.64
CA GLY A 326 23.93 -28.79 13.66
C GLY A 326 25.31 -28.60 14.32
N GLU A 327 25.94 -27.43 14.16
CA GLU A 327 27.20 -27.13 14.84
C GLU A 327 27.00 -26.93 16.34
N ARG A 328 28.00 -27.29 17.15
CA ARG A 328 28.02 -27.00 18.59
C ARG A 328 28.42 -25.55 18.84
N ILE A 329 27.80 -24.94 19.85
CA ILE A 329 28.20 -23.64 20.40
C ILE A 329 28.72 -23.89 21.82
N ASP A 330 29.96 -24.33 21.93
CA ASP A 330 30.61 -24.57 23.22
C ASP A 330 31.17 -23.27 23.84
N VAL A 331 31.42 -22.24 23.01
CA VAL A 331 31.93 -20.92 23.41
C VAL A 331 31.24 -19.84 22.58
N LEU A 332 30.85 -18.73 23.22
CA LEU A 332 30.29 -17.56 22.53
C LEU A 332 31.41 -16.67 21.97
N PRO A 333 31.23 -16.04 20.79
CA PRO A 333 32.20 -15.09 20.24
C PRO A 333 32.45 -13.91 21.20
N ASP A 334 33.71 -13.58 21.46
CA ASP A 334 34.09 -12.40 22.26
C ASP A 334 33.54 -11.09 21.65
N ALA A 335 33.34 -11.08 20.32
CA ALA A 335 32.75 -9.98 19.55
C ALA A 335 31.35 -9.56 20.05
N LEU A 336 30.60 -10.47 20.70
CA LEU A 336 29.29 -10.14 21.29
C LEU A 336 29.40 -9.21 22.51
N PHE A 337 30.55 -9.19 23.17
CA PHE A 337 30.75 -8.47 24.44
C PHE A 337 31.73 -7.30 24.33
N SER A 338 32.43 -7.16 23.20
CA SER A 338 33.28 -6.02 22.92
C SER A 338 32.45 -4.80 22.50
N GLN A 339 32.54 -3.70 23.26
CA GLN A 339 31.87 -2.41 22.98
C GLN A 339 32.48 -1.72 21.75
#